data_AF-A0A4U9CVK9-F1
#
_entry.id   AF-A0A4U9CVK9-F1
#
_cell.length_a   1.000
_cell.length_b   1.000
_cell.length_c   1.000
_cell.angle_alpha   90.00
_cell.angle_beta   90.00
_cell.angle_gamma   90.00
#
_symmetry.space_group_name_H-M   'P 1'
#
loop_
_entity.id
_entity.type
_entity.pdbx_description
1 polymer ?
#
loop_
_entity_poly.entity_id
_entity_poly.type
_entity_poly.pdbx_seq_one_letter_code
_entity_poly.pdbx_strand_id
1 'polypeptide(L)'
;MVDSMTSGSVVVDLASQNGGNCEYTVPGEVVTTANGVRIIGYTDLPGRLPTQSSQLYGTNLVNLIKLLCKEKDGNIAIDFDDVVVRGVTVVRDGEVTWPAPPIQVSAQPQAAAKKVEAPVEPKKTGFAVAQIRADGAGDYPVWLAG
;
A
#
# COMPACT_ATOMS: atom_id res chain seq x y z
N MET A 1 -15.03 11.30 -17.00
CA MET A 1 -15.34 11.55 -15.57
C MET A 1 -14.54 12.71 -15.00
N VAL A 2 -13.24 12.78 -15.23
CA VAL A 2 -12.39 13.87 -14.74
C VAL A 2 -12.82 15.26 -15.28
N ASP A 3 -13.30 15.33 -16.52
CA ASP A 3 -13.74 16.60 -17.14
C ASP A 3 -14.95 17.25 -16.45
N SER A 4 -15.76 16.48 -15.71
CA SER A 4 -16.90 17.01 -14.95
C SER A 4 -16.52 17.45 -13.53
N MET A 5 -15.27 17.29 -13.11
CA MET A 5 -14.81 17.74 -11.80
C MET A 5 -14.61 19.26 -11.78
N THR A 6 -14.75 19.85 -10.60
CA THR A 6 -14.48 21.27 -10.38
C THR A 6 -13.01 21.59 -10.63
N SER A 7 -12.73 22.69 -11.33
CA SER A 7 -11.37 23.20 -11.52
C SER A 7 -10.62 23.35 -10.20
N GLY A 8 -9.34 22.98 -10.20
CA GLY A 8 -8.49 22.94 -9.00
C GLY A 8 -8.54 21.64 -8.21
N SER A 9 -9.47 20.72 -8.51
CA SER A 9 -9.49 19.38 -7.93
C SER A 9 -8.18 18.63 -8.19
N VAL A 10 -7.86 17.68 -7.31
CA VAL A 10 -6.68 16.84 -7.43
C VAL A 10 -7.07 15.36 -7.39
N VAL A 11 -6.54 14.60 -8.35
CA VAL A 11 -6.59 13.14 -8.40
C VAL A 11 -5.18 12.61 -8.14
N VAL A 12 -5.05 11.68 -7.21
CA VAL A 12 -3.79 10.97 -6.97
C VAL A 12 -3.97 9.53 -7.41
N ASP A 13 -3.25 9.13 -8.45
CA ASP A 13 -3.34 7.79 -9.02
C ASP A 13 -2.18 6.92 -8.51
N LEU A 14 -2.51 6.04 -7.56
CA LEU A 14 -1.55 5.11 -6.95
C LEU A 14 -1.21 3.91 -7.86
N ALA A 15 -1.99 3.69 -8.93
CA ALA A 15 -1.79 2.59 -9.88
C ALA A 15 -0.99 3.03 -11.13
N SER A 16 -0.43 4.24 -11.11
CA SER A 16 0.30 4.85 -12.23
C SER A 16 1.39 3.96 -12.83
N GLN A 17 2.08 3.16 -12.01
CA GLN A 17 3.12 2.23 -12.47
C GLN A 17 2.61 1.12 -13.40
N ASN A 18 1.33 0.76 -13.29
CA ASN A 18 0.72 -0.39 -13.96
C ASN A 18 -0.34 0.02 -15.00
N GLY A 19 -0.23 1.25 -15.51
CA GLY A 19 -1.15 1.81 -16.51
C GLY A 19 -2.09 2.88 -15.97
N GLY A 20 -2.24 3.00 -14.65
CA GLY A 20 -3.09 4.00 -14.00
C GLY A 20 -4.57 3.65 -13.97
N ASN A 21 -5.26 4.11 -12.92
CA ASN A 21 -6.71 4.03 -12.79
C ASN A 21 -7.42 5.17 -13.56
N CYS A 22 -6.71 6.27 -13.81
CA CYS A 22 -7.25 7.44 -14.50
C CYS A 22 -6.68 7.55 -15.92
N GLU A 23 -7.56 7.73 -16.91
CA GLU A 23 -7.18 7.85 -18.33
C GLU A 23 -6.23 9.01 -18.62
N TYR A 24 -6.29 10.08 -17.80
CA TYR A 24 -5.38 11.23 -17.89
C TYR A 24 -4.04 11.03 -17.17
N THR A 25 -3.82 9.89 -16.52
CA THR A 25 -2.58 9.62 -15.79
C THR A 25 -1.42 9.44 -16.76
N VAL A 26 -0.37 10.23 -16.53
CA VAL A 26 0.95 10.02 -17.15
C VAL A 26 1.89 9.53 -16.04
N PRO A 27 2.39 8.29 -16.11
CA PRO A 27 3.25 7.73 -15.06
C PRO A 27 4.50 8.59 -14.84
N GLY A 28 4.76 8.95 -13.58
CA GLY A 28 5.90 9.76 -13.15
C GLY A 28 5.63 11.27 -13.13
N GLU A 29 4.49 11.74 -13.65
CA GLU A 29 4.25 13.16 -13.86
C GLU A 29 3.03 13.70 -13.08
N VAL A 30 2.93 15.03 -13.01
CA VAL A 30 1.71 15.73 -12.60
C VAL A 30 1.16 16.47 -13.82
N VAL A 31 0.00 16.03 -14.30
CA VAL A 31 -0.66 16.62 -15.47
C VAL A 31 -1.80 17.51 -15.01
N THR A 32 -2.00 18.64 -15.67
CA THR A 32 -3.21 19.46 -15.48
C THR A 32 -4.08 19.34 -16.71
N THR A 33 -5.31 18.87 -16.52
CA THR A 33 -6.34 18.73 -17.57
C THR A 33 -6.86 20.10 -18.02
N ALA A 34 -7.53 20.14 -19.17
CA ALA A 34 -8.07 21.39 -19.73
C ALA A 34 -9.11 22.07 -18.83
N ASN A 35 -9.88 21.31 -18.04
CA ASN A 35 -10.82 21.84 -17.05
C ASN A 35 -10.16 22.18 -15.69
N GLY A 36 -8.83 22.09 -15.58
CA GLY A 36 -8.06 22.55 -14.42
C GLY A 36 -7.90 21.52 -13.29
N VAL A 37 -8.16 20.24 -13.52
CA VAL A 37 -7.91 19.17 -12.55
C VAL A 37 -6.46 18.72 -12.64
N ARG A 38 -5.77 18.61 -11.49
CA ARG A 38 -4.40 18.09 -11.40
C ARG A 38 -4.41 16.59 -11.15
N ILE A 39 -3.74 15.83 -12.00
CA ILE A 39 -3.60 14.38 -11.93
C ILE A 39 -2.16 14.07 -11.54
N ILE A 40 -1.96 13.50 -10.35
CA ILE A 40 -0.65 13.12 -9.82
C ILE A 40 -0.44 11.64 -10.11
N GLY A 41 0.47 11.34 -11.02
CA GLY A 41 0.82 9.98 -11.45
C GLY A 41 2.19 9.52 -10.97
N TYR A 42 2.72 10.04 -9.87
CA TYR A 42 4.04 9.63 -9.37
C TYR A 42 4.11 8.11 -9.13
N THR A 43 5.22 7.51 -9.54
CA THR A 43 5.48 6.07 -9.44
C THR A 43 6.34 5.71 -8.24
N ASP A 44 6.90 6.72 -7.55
CA ASP A 44 7.92 6.58 -6.52
C ASP A 44 7.46 7.17 -5.18
N LEU A 45 6.15 7.13 -4.89
CA LEU A 45 5.58 7.72 -3.67
C LEU A 45 6.28 7.28 -2.37
N PRO A 46 6.66 5.99 -2.16
CA PRO A 46 7.46 5.62 -1.00
C PRO A 46 8.82 6.33 -0.93
N GLY A 47 9.45 6.58 -2.08
CA GLY A 47 10.72 7.32 -2.19
C GLY A 47 10.59 8.80 -1.81
N ARG A 48 9.39 9.36 -1.85
CA ARG A 48 9.09 10.75 -1.44
C ARG A 48 8.88 10.90 0.06
N LEU A 49 8.86 9.80 0.81
CA LEU A 49 8.97 9.77 2.27
C LEU A 49 10.12 8.84 2.70
N PRO A 50 11.36 9.14 2.26
CA PRO A 50 12.44 8.15 2.21
C PRO A 50 12.84 7.63 3.59
N THR A 51 12.87 8.50 4.61
CA THR A 51 13.20 8.11 6.00
C THR A 51 12.23 7.08 6.55
N GLN A 52 10.92 7.32 6.39
CA GLN A 52 9.89 6.41 6.92
C GLN A 52 9.85 5.10 6.14
N SER A 53 9.90 5.19 4.80
CA SER A 53 9.92 4.00 3.94
C SER A 53 11.13 3.12 4.24
N SER A 54 12.31 3.72 4.44
CA SER A 54 13.53 2.99 4.78
C SER A 54 13.43 2.31 6.14
N GLN A 55 12.91 3.01 7.16
CA GLN A 55 12.74 2.44 8.50
C GLN A 55 11.77 1.25 8.51
N LEU A 56 10.62 1.38 7.84
CA LEU A 56 9.62 0.31 7.78
C LEU A 56 10.10 -0.87 6.93
N TYR A 57 10.74 -0.59 5.79
CA TYR A 57 11.32 -1.65 4.96
C TYR A 57 12.45 -2.39 5.68
N GLY A 58 13.37 -1.66 6.33
CA GLY A 58 14.41 -2.25 7.17
C GLY A 58 13.85 -3.10 8.31
N THR A 59 12.74 -2.67 8.92
CA THR A 59 12.03 -3.46 9.93
C THR A 59 11.49 -4.77 9.37
N ASN A 60 10.96 -4.76 8.13
CA ASN A 60 10.54 -5.99 7.45
C ASN A 60 11.72 -6.95 7.21
N LEU A 61 12.88 -6.43 6.81
CA LEU A 61 14.10 -7.25 6.64
C LEU A 61 14.57 -7.84 7.98
N VAL A 62 14.58 -7.06 9.05
CA VAL A 62 14.90 -7.56 10.40
C VAL A 62 13.95 -8.69 10.81
N ASN A 63 12.66 -8.55 10.51
CA ASN A 63 11.67 -9.59 10.81
C ASN A 63 11.87 -10.85 9.98
N LEU A 64 12.25 -10.74 8.71
CA LEU A 64 12.65 -11.87 7.89
C LEU A 64 13.91 -12.56 8.42
N ILE A 65 14.94 -11.79 8.78
CA ILE A 65 16.19 -12.34 9.33
C ILE A 65 15.95 -13.09 10.64
N LYS A 66 15.00 -12.64 11.48
CA LYS A 66 14.61 -13.38 12.70
C LYS A 66 14.02 -14.77 12.40
N LEU A 67 13.34 -14.96 11.28
CA LEU A 67 12.85 -16.28 10.84
C LEU A 67 13.99 -17.15 10.33
N LEU A 68 14.96 -16.54 9.64
CA LEU A 68 16.12 -17.23 9.05
C LEU A 68 17.21 -17.56 10.08
N CYS A 69 17.33 -16.79 11.16
CA CYS A 69 18.37 -16.92 12.19
C CYS A 69 17.72 -17.10 13.57
N LYS A 70 17.02 -18.23 13.76
CA LYS A 70 16.26 -18.54 14.97
C LYS A 70 17.13 -18.55 16.23
N GLU A 71 18.36 -19.06 16.11
CA GLU A 71 19.33 -19.17 17.21
C GLU A 71 20.08 -17.86 17.52
N LYS A 72 19.88 -16.80 16.72
CA LYS A 72 20.54 -15.49 16.89
C LYS A 72 22.07 -15.55 16.89
N ASP A 73 22.64 -16.56 16.24
CA ASP A 73 24.08 -16.83 16.13
C ASP A 73 24.70 -16.22 14.86
N GLY A 74 23.88 -15.63 13.99
CA GLY A 74 24.29 -15.08 12.71
C GLY A 74 24.26 -16.10 11.56
N ASN A 75 23.90 -17.35 11.82
CA ASN A 75 23.77 -18.37 10.77
C ASN A 75 22.36 -18.32 10.14
N ILE A 76 22.32 -18.30 8.81
CA ILE A 76 21.08 -18.31 8.03
C ILE A 76 20.69 -19.77 7.77
N ALA A 77 19.54 -20.18 8.27
CA ALA A 77 18.91 -21.46 7.98
C ALA A 77 17.71 -21.26 7.03
N ILE A 78 17.83 -21.79 5.80
CA ILE A 78 16.73 -21.79 4.83
C ILE A 78 15.91 -23.07 5.04
N ASP A 79 14.93 -22.94 5.93
CA ASP A 79 13.96 -23.98 6.31
C ASP A 79 12.74 -23.93 5.36
N PHE A 80 12.56 -24.97 4.53
CA PHE A 80 11.43 -25.04 3.58
C PHE A 80 10.14 -25.59 4.20
N ASP A 81 10.18 -26.04 5.46
CA ASP A 81 8.98 -26.37 6.22
C ASP A 81 8.29 -25.08 6.74
N ASP A 82 9.04 -23.97 6.86
CA ASP A 82 8.48 -22.65 7.08
C ASP A 82 7.94 -22.08 5.76
N VAL A 83 6.61 -21.97 5.67
CA VAL A 83 5.89 -21.50 4.48
C VAL A 83 6.27 -20.08 4.06
N VAL A 84 6.68 -19.23 5.00
CA VAL A 84 7.12 -17.86 4.72
C VAL A 84 8.49 -17.90 4.05
N VAL A 85 9.42 -18.69 4.60
CA VAL A 85 10.77 -18.87 4.03
C VAL A 85 10.69 -19.54 2.66
N ARG A 86 9.86 -20.59 2.51
CA ARG A 86 9.61 -21.23 1.22
C ARG A 86 9.01 -20.26 0.20
N GLY A 87 8.08 -19.40 0.64
CA GLY A 87 7.38 -18.45 -0.22
C GLY A 87 8.27 -17.31 -0.74
N VAL A 88 9.16 -16.78 0.13
CA VAL A 88 10.05 -15.67 -0.23
C VAL A 88 11.33 -16.12 -0.96
N THR A 89 11.74 -17.38 -0.80
CA THR A 89 12.94 -17.92 -1.46
C THR A 89 12.62 -18.28 -2.92
N VAL A 90 13.11 -17.46 -3.86
CA VAL A 90 12.90 -17.64 -5.31
C VAL A 90 14.02 -18.40 -6.02
N VAL A 91 15.22 -18.42 -5.44
CA VAL A 91 16.40 -19.17 -5.92
C VAL A 91 17.15 -19.73 -4.72
N ARG A 92 17.64 -20.97 -4.83
CA ARG A 92 18.50 -21.61 -3.83
C ARG A 92 19.55 -22.48 -4.53
N ASP A 93 20.81 -22.34 -4.14
CA ASP A 93 21.93 -23.14 -4.66
C ASP A 93 22.03 -23.16 -6.21
N GLY A 94 21.64 -22.05 -6.85
CA GLY A 94 21.64 -21.89 -8.31
C GLY A 94 20.37 -22.38 -9.02
N GLU A 95 19.44 -23.01 -8.30
CA GLU A 95 18.18 -23.51 -8.84
C GLU A 95 17.01 -22.58 -8.52
N VAL A 96 16.10 -22.41 -9.49
CA VAL A 96 14.89 -21.61 -9.31
C VAL A 96 13.87 -22.40 -8.48
N THR A 97 13.46 -21.84 -7.35
CA THR A 97 12.49 -22.44 -6.42
C THR A 97 11.10 -21.80 -6.53
N TRP A 98 10.93 -20.79 -7.38
CA TRP A 98 9.64 -20.17 -7.66
C TRP A 98 8.89 -20.90 -8.79
N PRO A 99 7.54 -21.02 -8.75
CA PRO A 99 6.64 -20.57 -7.67
C PRO A 99 6.61 -21.54 -6.48
N ALA A 100 6.25 -21.01 -5.30
CA ALA A 100 5.97 -21.84 -4.15
C ALA A 100 4.65 -22.63 -4.35
N PRO A 101 4.55 -23.86 -3.82
CA PRO A 101 3.30 -24.60 -3.84
C PRO A 101 2.19 -23.84 -3.08
N PRO A 102 0.90 -24.04 -3.42
CA PRO A 102 -0.20 -23.42 -2.69
C PRO A 102 -0.13 -23.76 -1.20
N ILE A 103 -0.23 -22.73 -0.35
CA ILE A 103 -0.23 -22.92 1.09
C ILE A 103 -1.58 -23.52 1.49
N GLN A 104 -1.57 -24.70 2.11
CA GLN A 104 -2.76 -25.30 2.69
C GLN A 104 -3.00 -24.68 4.07
N VAL A 105 -3.74 -23.57 4.11
CA VAL A 105 -4.07 -22.88 5.37
C VAL A 105 -5.34 -23.50 5.97
N SER A 106 -5.23 -24.46 6.88
CA SER A 106 -6.38 -24.96 7.65
C SER A 106 -6.55 -24.29 9.03
N ALA A 107 -5.85 -23.20 9.31
CA ALA A 107 -6.01 -22.47 10.56
C ALA A 107 -5.75 -20.97 10.38
N GLN A 108 -6.82 -20.20 10.11
CA GLN A 108 -6.84 -18.85 10.62
C GLN A 108 -6.83 -18.94 12.16
N PRO A 109 -5.98 -18.19 12.88
CA PRO A 109 -6.24 -17.91 14.29
C PRO A 109 -7.63 -17.28 14.35
N GLN A 110 -8.57 -18.01 14.92
CA GLN A 110 -9.91 -17.50 15.19
C GLN A 110 -9.69 -16.32 16.13
N ALA A 111 -9.77 -15.10 15.60
CA ALA A 111 -9.86 -13.92 16.44
C ALA A 111 -11.02 -14.18 17.39
N ALA A 112 -10.73 -14.35 18.68
CA ALA A 112 -11.73 -14.59 19.70
C ALA A 112 -12.80 -13.51 19.52
N ALA A 113 -14.00 -13.94 19.14
CA ALA A 113 -15.13 -13.06 18.91
C ALA A 113 -15.43 -12.35 20.23
N LYS A 114 -14.90 -11.12 20.39
CA LYS A 114 -15.47 -10.18 21.34
C LYS A 114 -16.90 -9.95 20.88
N LYS A 115 -17.83 -10.35 21.73
CA LYS A 115 -19.27 -10.20 21.60
C LYS A 115 -19.57 -8.77 21.12
N VAL A 116 -20.02 -8.64 19.87
CA VAL A 116 -20.47 -7.38 19.30
C VAL A 116 -21.82 -7.08 19.95
N GLU A 117 -21.88 -6.05 20.80
CA GLU A 117 -23.14 -5.45 21.23
C GLU A 117 -23.90 -4.94 20.00
N ALA A 118 -25.24 -5.04 20.06
CA ALA A 118 -26.14 -4.76 18.95
C ALA A 118 -25.90 -3.37 18.31
N PRO A 119 -26.13 -3.22 16.99
CA PRO A 119 -25.92 -1.95 16.31
C PRO A 119 -26.85 -0.87 16.89
N VAL A 120 -26.26 0.17 17.47
CA VAL A 120 -26.95 1.42 17.73
C VAL A 120 -27.26 2.05 16.37
N GLU A 121 -28.52 2.44 16.14
CA GLU A 121 -28.99 3.09 14.92
C GLU A 121 -28.03 4.22 14.46
N PRO A 122 -27.75 4.34 13.15
CA PRO A 122 -26.85 5.37 12.66
C PRO A 122 -27.49 6.74 12.83
N LYS A 123 -27.02 7.51 13.82
CA LYS A 123 -27.15 8.97 13.78
C LYS A 123 -26.42 9.45 12.52
N LYS A 124 -27.15 10.16 11.67
CA LYS A 124 -26.61 10.84 10.48
C LYS A 124 -25.51 11.82 10.91
N THR A 125 -24.26 11.38 10.87
CA THR A 125 -23.09 12.25 10.92
C THR A 125 -22.52 12.30 9.52
N GLY A 126 -22.65 13.45 8.87
CA GLY A 126 -22.13 13.70 7.54
C GLY A 126 -20.63 13.42 7.45
N PHE A 127 -20.20 12.99 6.26
CA PHE A 127 -18.79 12.81 5.92
C PHE A 127 -18.01 14.09 6.27
N ALA A 128 -17.07 13.97 7.20
CA ALA A 128 -16.15 15.06 7.48
C ALA A 128 -15.15 15.16 6.33
N VAL A 129 -15.28 16.21 5.52
CA VAL A 129 -14.24 16.68 4.60
C VAL A 129 -13.08 17.14 5.47
N ALA A 130 -11.97 16.41 5.47
CA ALA A 130 -10.73 16.89 6.08
C ALA A 130 -10.15 17.98 5.18
N GLN A 131 -10.41 19.24 5.53
CA GLN A 131 -9.70 20.38 4.95
C GLN A 131 -8.29 20.43 5.53
N ILE A 132 -7.30 20.02 4.74
CA ILE A 132 -5.91 20.37 5.02
C ILE A 132 -5.74 21.82 4.59
N ARG A 133 -5.64 22.73 5.57
CA ARG A 133 -5.25 24.12 5.32
C ARG A 133 -3.81 24.12 4.79
N ALA A 134 -3.66 24.30 3.48
CA ALA A 134 -2.43 24.83 2.92
C ALA A 134 -2.52 26.35 3.06
N ASP A 135 -1.61 26.92 3.83
CA ASP A 135 -1.53 28.35 4.08
C ASP A 135 -1.47 29.12 2.74
N GLY A 136 -2.60 29.73 2.36
CA GLY A 136 -2.65 30.79 1.35
C GLY A 136 -3.15 30.45 -0.07
N ALA A 137 -3.66 29.25 -0.37
CA ALA A 137 -4.25 29.01 -1.70
C ALA A 137 -5.39 27.97 -1.70
N GLY A 138 -6.64 28.46 -1.64
CA GLY A 138 -7.88 27.80 -2.08
C GLY A 138 -8.21 26.40 -1.53
N ASP A 139 -9.37 26.26 -0.89
CA ASP A 139 -9.91 24.98 -0.43
C ASP A 139 -10.31 24.09 -1.63
N TYR A 140 -9.44 23.17 -2.05
CA TYR A 140 -9.76 22.20 -3.11
C TYR A 140 -9.89 20.77 -2.55
N PRO A 141 -10.99 20.05 -2.83
CA PRO A 141 -11.16 18.67 -2.39
C PRO A 141 -10.20 17.72 -3.12
N VAL A 142 -9.56 16.81 -2.38
CA VAL A 142 -8.69 15.76 -2.90
C VAL A 142 -9.50 14.46 -3.00
N TRP A 143 -9.51 13.84 -4.20
CA TRP A 143 -10.20 12.58 -4.44
C TRP A 143 -9.18 11.45 -4.59
N LEU A 144 -9.29 10.42 -3.76
CA LEU A 144 -8.51 9.18 -3.86
C LEU A 144 -9.30 8.18 -4.71
N ALA A 145 -8.77 7.81 -5.87
CA ALA A 145 -9.31 6.72 -6.68
C ALA A 145 -8.63 5.41 -6.24
N GLY A 146 -9.43 4.49 -5.69
CA GLY A 146 -9.01 3.13 -5.31
C GLY A 146 -9.33 2.11 -6.40
#